data_AF-A0A2P4ZYK4-F1
#
_entry.id   AF-A0A2P4ZYK4-F1
#
_cell.length_a   1.000
_cell.length_b   1.000
_cell.length_c   1.000
_cell.angle_alpha   90.00
_cell.angle_beta   90.00
_cell.angle_gamma   90.00
#
_symmetry.space_group_name_H-M   'P 1'
#
loop_
_entity.id
_entity.type
_entity.pdbx_description
1 polymer ?
#
loop_
_entity_poly.entity_id
_entity_poly.type
_entity_poly.pdbx_seq_one_letter_code
_entity_poly.pdbx_strand_id
1 'polypeptide(L)'
;MEASGHERRYISNSQFGDNTIIYQGDFHLHAPHKQARAEVKAVRAIPYPRNEDLVSRPDLINKLDELLPQTPGFYSAALWGLGGSGKTQLALHYVYQRCNDSEVCVFWVHADSEATFTTDYKIIGKKLGVSETLDGSDLLDAVRSSIEAQPRWVIVFDNADDLKLFGVADKNRTNESLYKYIPQGSHGTVLWTSRDKKIEGTLVGATRGIMVPPMTRDEATSLLVAASGDTLAVDDEGINRLLEELQRLPLAVSQAGAYIRRTSMTVKEYLELLIHGSSRRDLLNMNGFDRHRRPEVSNSVLETWKISTMRIREESELSYRILHVIAYLDNQDIPFELVMAASQYDVGDKGKAQQIPETEVQQAVTRLVEFSFLDMRREEGGLQSYEMHKLVQEAVRYGLWVQGQMEMAPGGVTTTGQNSAESGESYYSSVALQIVDDTFPVGMGRGEREED
;
A
#
# COMPACT_ATOMS: atom_id res chain seq x y z
N MET A 1 -0.11 46.80 32.97
CA MET A 1 0.21 47.16 34.37
C MET A 1 -0.55 46.20 35.26
N GLU A 2 0.04 45.06 35.59
CA GLU A 2 -0.49 44.13 36.59
C GLU A 2 0.51 44.08 37.74
N ALA A 3 0.02 44.32 38.95
CA ALA A 3 0.82 44.47 40.15
C ALA A 3 1.34 43.12 40.62
N SER A 4 2.66 42.99 40.77
CA SER A 4 3.30 41.86 41.43
C SER A 4 2.92 41.84 42.92
N GLY A 5 2.13 40.86 43.32
CA GLY A 5 1.84 40.59 44.73
C GLY A 5 3.10 40.12 45.46
N HIS A 6 3.74 41.02 46.20
CA HIS A 6 4.80 40.65 47.14
C HIS A 6 4.16 40.18 48.45
N GLU A 7 4.16 38.87 48.71
CA GLU A 7 3.73 38.31 49.98
C GLU A 7 4.87 38.44 51.01
N ARG A 8 4.85 39.49 51.83
CA ARG A 8 5.75 39.63 52.98
C ARG A 8 5.25 38.75 54.13
N ARG A 9 5.89 37.60 54.36
CA ARG A 9 5.71 36.85 55.61
C ARG A 9 6.63 37.42 56.69
N TYR A 10 6.04 38.06 57.70
CA TYR A 10 6.73 38.38 58.94
C TYR A 10 6.71 37.15 59.86
N ILE A 11 7.88 36.70 60.31
CA ILE A 11 7.98 35.71 61.39
C ILE A 11 7.66 36.45 62.69
N SER A 12 6.40 36.42 63.12
CA SER A 12 6.01 36.86 64.47
C SER A 12 6.07 35.65 65.40
N ASN A 13 6.93 35.74 66.43
CA ASN A 13 7.14 34.80 67.54
C ASN A 13 8.40 33.92 67.46
N SER A 14 9.57 34.56 67.46
CA SER A 14 10.79 33.90 67.92
C SER A 14 11.25 34.52 69.23
N GLN A 15 11.23 33.76 70.33
CA GLN A 15 11.91 34.11 71.57
C GLN A 15 13.33 33.54 71.50
N PHE A 16 14.33 34.41 71.63
CA PHE A 16 15.73 34.01 71.74
C PHE A 16 16.33 34.65 72.99
N GLY A 17 16.93 33.81 73.84
CA GLY A 17 17.70 34.23 75.01
C GLY A 17 19.13 34.59 74.64
N ASP A 18 19.64 35.61 75.34
CA ASP A 18 21.00 36.09 75.53
C ASP A 18 22.01 35.95 74.36
N ASN A 19 22.26 37.10 73.71
CA ASN A 19 23.41 37.44 72.85
C ASN A 19 23.57 36.76 71.48
N THR A 20 22.47 36.49 70.77
CA THR A 20 22.55 36.15 69.34
C THR A 20 22.13 37.34 68.47
N ILE A 21 23.07 37.86 67.66
CA ILE A 21 22.78 38.87 66.61
C ILE A 21 22.77 38.14 65.26
N ILE A 22 21.66 38.20 64.54
CA ILE A 22 21.52 37.67 63.17
C ILE A 22 21.54 38.86 62.19
N TYR A 23 22.51 38.88 61.27
CA TYR A 23 22.47 39.77 60.12
C TYR A 23 21.64 39.10 59.02
N GLN A 24 20.38 39.47 58.89
CA GLN A 24 19.53 38.98 57.81
C GLN A 24 19.67 39.93 56.61
N GLY A 25 20.52 39.55 55.65
CA GLY A 25 20.50 40.15 54.32
C GLY A 25 19.21 39.77 53.59
N ASP A 26 18.75 40.63 52.67
CA ASP A 26 17.53 40.40 51.90
C ASP A 26 17.58 39.04 51.17
N PHE A 27 16.74 38.11 51.61
CA PHE A 27 16.54 36.83 50.92
C PHE A 27 15.55 37.03 49.77
N HIS A 28 16.07 37.23 48.57
CA HIS A 28 15.28 37.12 47.35
C HIS A 28 15.04 35.64 47.04
N LEU A 29 13.88 35.13 47.47
CA LEU A 29 13.39 33.85 46.96
C LEU A 29 12.98 34.09 45.50
N HIS A 30 13.87 33.75 44.56
CA HIS A 30 13.43 33.44 43.21
C HIS A 30 12.58 32.17 43.30
N ALA A 31 11.29 32.34 43.59
CA ALA A 31 10.31 31.33 43.20
C ALA A 31 10.58 31.08 41.72
N PRO A 32 10.91 29.85 41.29
CA PRO A 32 10.97 29.59 39.87
C PRO A 32 9.62 30.05 39.35
N HIS A 33 9.66 31.03 38.44
CA HIS A 33 8.52 31.31 37.58
C HIS A 33 8.02 29.93 37.19
N LYS A 34 6.75 29.59 37.48
CA LYS A 34 6.11 28.48 36.78
C LYS A 34 6.46 28.77 35.34
N GLN A 35 7.39 27.99 34.76
CA GLN A 35 7.64 28.05 33.35
C GLN A 35 6.24 27.92 32.80
N ALA A 36 5.74 28.98 32.15
CA ALA A 36 4.59 28.83 31.30
C ALA A 36 4.91 27.56 30.53
N ARG A 37 4.11 26.49 30.73
CA ARG A 37 4.31 25.22 30.01
C ARG A 37 4.56 25.68 28.59
N ALA A 38 5.81 25.54 28.11
CA ALA A 38 6.10 25.85 26.73
C ALA A 38 5.08 24.99 25.99
N GLU A 39 4.17 25.60 25.24
CA GLU A 39 3.20 24.85 24.45
C GLU A 39 4.03 23.84 23.68
N VAL A 40 3.91 22.56 24.05
CA VAL A 40 4.67 21.49 23.41
C VAL A 40 4.06 21.40 22.03
N LYS A 41 4.64 22.16 21.09
CA LYS A 41 4.14 22.26 19.74
C LYS A 41 4.22 20.87 19.12
N ALA A 42 3.08 20.32 18.72
CA ALA A 42 3.03 19.00 18.12
C ALA A 42 4.04 18.88 16.97
N VAL A 43 4.83 17.81 17.00
CA VAL A 43 5.83 17.53 15.98
C VAL A 43 5.17 16.82 14.80
N ARG A 44 5.44 17.30 13.59
CA ARG A 44 4.89 16.74 12.35
C ARG A 44 6.00 16.39 11.37
N ALA A 45 6.01 15.14 10.92
CA ALA A 45 6.89 14.59 9.91
C ALA A 45 6.04 13.85 8.85
N ILE A 46 5.37 14.62 8.00
CA ILE A 46 4.54 14.12 6.90
C ILE A 46 5.25 14.50 5.59
N PRO A 47 5.57 13.54 4.71
CA PRO A 47 6.36 13.78 3.49
C PRO A 47 5.54 14.45 2.37
N TYR A 48 4.21 14.39 2.45
CA TYR A 48 3.31 14.87 1.40
C TYR A 48 2.45 16.04 1.88
N PRO A 49 2.12 17.01 1.00
CA PRO A 49 1.11 18.02 1.30
C PRO A 49 -0.28 17.39 1.44
N ARG A 50 -1.23 18.12 2.03
CA ARG A 50 -2.62 17.68 2.07
C ARG A 50 -3.16 17.57 0.65
N ASN A 51 -3.82 16.45 0.34
CA ASN A 51 -4.55 16.31 -0.90
C ASN A 51 -5.93 16.98 -0.75
N GLU A 52 -6.11 18.13 -1.41
CA GLU A 52 -7.35 18.92 -1.40
C GLU A 52 -8.40 18.35 -2.37
N ASP A 53 -7.97 17.55 -3.35
CA ASP A 53 -8.80 16.98 -4.42
C ASP A 53 -9.23 15.54 -4.11
N LEU A 54 -9.13 15.11 -2.85
CA LEU A 54 -9.51 13.76 -2.43
C LEU A 54 -11.01 13.56 -2.58
N VAL A 55 -11.41 12.59 -3.40
CA VAL A 55 -12.79 12.11 -3.46
C VAL A 55 -13.13 11.38 -2.16
N SER A 56 -14.23 11.81 -1.52
CA SER A 56 -14.70 11.21 -0.27
C SER A 56 -15.14 9.76 -0.47
N ARG A 57 -14.71 8.89 0.45
CA ARG A 57 -15.09 7.46 0.50
C ARG A 57 -15.64 7.15 1.90
N PRO A 58 -16.89 7.54 2.20
CA PRO A 58 -17.40 7.63 3.56
C PRO A 58 -17.36 6.29 4.31
N ASP A 59 -17.67 5.18 3.65
CA ASP A 59 -17.66 3.85 4.28
C ASP A 59 -16.27 3.47 4.81
N LEU A 60 -15.23 3.78 4.04
CA LEU A 60 -13.84 3.51 4.42
C LEU A 60 -13.35 4.46 5.51
N ILE A 61 -13.72 5.74 5.41
CA ILE A 61 -13.37 6.77 6.39
C ILE A 61 -14.03 6.45 7.74
N ASN A 62 -15.33 6.17 7.74
CA ASN A 62 -16.08 5.81 8.95
C ASN A 62 -15.50 4.56 9.61
N LYS A 63 -15.21 3.51 8.83
CA LYS A 63 -14.59 2.29 9.36
C LYS A 63 -13.19 2.54 9.93
N LEU A 64 -12.42 3.44 9.33
CA LEU A 64 -11.12 3.83 9.86
C LEU A 64 -11.26 4.58 11.20
N ASP A 65 -12.24 5.48 11.32
CA ASP A 65 -12.54 6.19 12.56
C ASP A 65 -13.06 5.26 13.68
N GLU A 66 -13.83 4.24 13.33
CA GLU A 66 -14.24 3.17 14.25
C GLU A 66 -13.05 2.35 14.76
N LEU A 67 -12.14 1.98 13.85
CA LEU A 67 -10.97 1.18 14.20
C LEU A 67 -9.87 1.98 14.91
N LEU A 68 -9.81 3.29 14.66
CA LEU A 68 -8.79 4.18 15.21
C LEU A 68 -9.47 5.40 15.85
N PRO A 69 -10.20 5.26 16.96
CA PRO A 69 -10.90 6.39 17.56
C PRO A 69 -9.93 7.46 18.09
N GLN A 70 -10.45 8.67 18.35
CA GLN A 70 -9.69 9.77 18.95
C GLN A 70 -9.67 9.72 20.49
N THR A 71 -10.18 8.64 21.08
CA THR A 71 -10.19 8.45 22.53
C THR A 71 -8.81 8.05 23.06
N PRO A 72 -8.52 8.28 24.35
CA PRO A 72 -7.35 7.71 25.00
C PRO A 72 -7.22 6.20 24.74
N GLY A 73 -6.02 5.70 24.47
CA GLY A 73 -5.76 4.30 24.18
C GLY A 73 -4.68 4.08 23.11
N PHE A 74 -4.34 2.81 22.92
CA PHE A 74 -3.50 2.34 21.82
C PHE A 74 -4.37 1.71 20.74
N TYR A 75 -4.25 2.19 19.51
CA TYR A 75 -5.01 1.65 18.38
C TYR A 75 -4.09 1.35 17.21
N SER A 76 -4.34 0.20 16.56
CA SER A 76 -3.61 -0.21 15.37
C SER A 76 -4.60 -0.75 14.35
N ALA A 77 -4.45 -0.35 13.09
CA ALA A 77 -5.27 -0.80 11.98
C ALA A 77 -4.48 -0.78 10.66
N ALA A 78 -4.93 -1.55 9.68
CA ALA A 78 -4.31 -1.61 8.36
C ALA A 78 -5.31 -1.29 7.25
N LEU A 79 -4.90 -0.49 6.27
CA LEU A 79 -5.53 -0.41 4.97
C LEU A 79 -4.79 -1.37 4.04
N TRP A 80 -5.51 -2.32 3.42
CA TRP A 80 -4.89 -3.27 2.49
C TRP A 80 -5.68 -3.41 1.19
N GLY A 81 -5.05 -3.94 0.15
CA GLY A 81 -5.69 -4.18 -1.15
C GLY A 81 -4.79 -3.86 -2.34
N LEU A 82 -5.36 -3.94 -3.55
CA LEU A 82 -4.62 -3.82 -4.81
C LEU A 82 -3.76 -2.55 -4.92
N GLY A 83 -2.60 -2.62 -5.57
CA GLY A 83 -1.81 -1.43 -5.94
C GLY A 83 -2.64 -0.41 -6.73
N GLY A 84 -2.52 0.88 -6.40
CA GLY A 84 -3.29 1.95 -7.07
C GLY A 84 -4.71 2.20 -6.54
N SER A 85 -5.19 1.45 -5.54
CA SER A 85 -6.52 1.59 -4.91
C SER A 85 -6.71 2.82 -4.00
N GLY A 86 -5.67 3.61 -3.75
CA GLY A 86 -5.76 4.84 -2.95
C GLY A 86 -5.53 4.71 -1.44
N LYS A 87 -5.00 3.58 -0.95
CA LYS A 87 -4.66 3.37 0.48
C LYS A 87 -3.83 4.50 1.08
N THR A 88 -2.73 4.87 0.42
CA THR A 88 -1.84 5.96 0.85
C THR A 88 -2.59 7.30 0.91
N GLN A 89 -3.53 7.57 0.00
CA GLN A 89 -4.33 8.79 0.00
C GLN A 89 -5.35 8.82 1.15
N LEU A 90 -5.95 7.67 1.50
CA LEU A 90 -6.81 7.54 2.68
C LEU A 90 -6.00 7.73 3.98
N ALA A 91 -4.82 7.13 4.09
CA ALA A 91 -3.92 7.35 5.23
C ALA A 91 -3.49 8.81 5.35
N LEU A 92 -3.16 9.46 4.22
CA LEU A 92 -2.82 10.88 4.16
C LEU A 92 -3.98 11.76 4.63
N HIS A 93 -5.19 11.47 4.17
CA HIS A 93 -6.40 12.15 4.62
C HIS A 93 -6.57 12.05 6.14
N TYR A 94 -6.49 10.83 6.66
CA TYR A 94 -6.63 10.53 8.08
C TYR A 94 -5.64 11.32 8.94
N VAL A 95 -4.34 11.34 8.58
CA VAL A 95 -3.35 12.07 9.38
C VAL A 95 -3.53 13.58 9.33
N TYR A 96 -3.99 14.13 8.20
CA TYR A 96 -4.31 15.55 8.10
C TYR A 96 -5.56 15.94 8.90
N GLN A 97 -6.54 15.04 9.04
CA GLN A 97 -7.64 15.27 9.99
C GLN A 97 -7.13 15.31 11.43
N ARG A 98 -6.20 14.41 11.81
CA ARG A 98 -5.58 14.39 13.15
C ARG A 98 -4.78 15.65 13.44
N CYS A 99 -4.21 16.28 12.41
CA CYS A 99 -3.52 17.56 12.52
C CYS A 99 -4.43 18.75 12.87
N ASN A 100 -5.76 18.59 12.87
CA ASN A 100 -6.67 19.62 13.38
C ASN A 100 -6.57 19.79 14.89
N ASP A 101 -6.11 18.75 15.61
CA ASP A 101 -5.73 18.85 17.01
C ASP A 101 -4.26 19.29 17.12
N SER A 102 -4.03 20.43 17.79
CA SER A 102 -2.71 21.04 17.92
C SER A 102 -1.76 20.27 18.84
N GLU A 103 -2.26 19.32 19.63
CA GLU A 103 -1.43 18.53 20.57
C GLU A 103 -1.05 17.15 20.01
N VAL A 104 -1.59 16.74 18.86
CA VAL A 104 -1.32 15.42 18.26
C VAL A 104 -0.06 15.48 17.39
N CYS A 105 0.97 14.74 17.79
CA CYS A 105 2.16 14.52 16.98
C CYS A 105 1.85 13.53 15.84
N VAL A 106 2.37 13.79 14.64
CA VAL A 106 2.10 12.97 13.46
C VAL A 106 3.38 12.62 12.73
N PHE A 107 3.58 11.33 12.49
CA PHE A 107 4.76 10.78 11.86
C PHE A 107 4.39 9.88 10.69
N TRP A 108 5.28 9.79 9.71
CA TRP A 108 5.10 8.97 8.53
C TRP A 108 6.41 8.27 8.22
N VAL A 109 6.32 6.96 7.98
CA VAL A 109 7.46 6.09 7.72
C VAL A 109 7.12 5.20 6.54
N HIS A 110 8.05 5.08 5.61
CA HIS A 110 7.93 4.19 4.48
C HIS A 110 8.56 2.84 4.81
N ALA A 111 7.72 1.81 4.75
CA ALA A 111 7.98 0.46 5.19
C ALA A 111 8.34 -0.49 4.04
N ASP A 112 8.69 0.05 2.86
CA ASP A 112 9.09 -0.74 1.68
C ASP A 112 10.38 -1.55 1.93
N SER A 113 11.31 -0.99 2.72
CA SER A 113 12.59 -1.60 3.07
C SER A 113 13.15 -1.06 4.39
N GLU A 114 14.16 -1.73 4.95
CA GLU A 114 14.91 -1.24 6.12
C GLU A 114 15.62 0.10 5.87
N ALA A 115 16.14 0.31 4.65
CA ALA A 115 16.82 1.55 4.29
C ALA A 115 15.88 2.76 4.31
N THR A 116 14.69 2.62 3.71
CA THR A 116 13.64 3.65 3.72
C THR A 116 13.10 3.89 5.13
N PHE A 117 12.93 2.83 5.91
CA PHE A 117 12.45 2.91 7.29
C PHE A 117 13.44 3.70 8.15
N THR A 118 14.72 3.36 8.08
CA THR A 118 15.80 4.02 8.82
C THR A 118 15.96 5.47 8.41
N THR A 119 15.83 5.78 7.13
CA THR A 119 15.88 7.15 6.61
C THR A 119 14.78 8.01 7.22
N ASP A 120 13.54 7.52 7.24
CA ASP A 120 12.41 8.26 7.79
C ASP A 120 12.49 8.37 9.32
N TYR A 121 12.96 7.32 10.01
CA TYR A 121 13.27 7.40 11.45
C TYR A 121 14.33 8.45 11.76
N LYS A 122 15.35 8.61 10.92
CA LYS A 122 16.36 9.68 11.07
C LYS A 122 15.75 11.07 10.95
N ILE A 123 14.82 11.27 10.01
CA ILE A 123 14.08 12.53 9.83
C ILE A 123 13.22 12.83 11.06
N ILE A 124 12.52 11.82 11.58
CA ILE A 124 11.69 11.94 12.78
C ILE A 124 12.57 12.23 14.01
N GLY A 125 13.66 11.48 14.19
CA GLY A 125 14.61 11.67 15.29
C GLY A 125 15.18 13.08 15.34
N LYS A 126 15.61 13.62 14.20
CA LYS A 126 16.07 15.01 14.09
C LYS A 126 15.02 16.02 14.58
N LYS A 127 13.74 15.81 14.23
CA LYS A 127 12.63 16.66 14.68
C LYS A 127 12.29 16.49 16.17
N LEU A 128 12.54 15.31 16.73
CA LEU A 128 12.33 15.00 18.14
C LEU A 128 13.55 15.30 19.02
N GLY A 129 14.67 15.78 18.44
CA GLY A 129 15.89 16.09 19.19
C GLY A 129 16.73 14.86 19.56
N VAL A 130 16.54 13.73 18.89
CA VAL A 130 17.41 12.56 19.00
C VAL A 130 18.79 12.91 18.40
N SER A 131 19.86 12.44 19.02
CA SER A 131 21.22 12.74 18.58
C SER A 131 21.45 12.27 17.13
N GLU A 132 21.94 13.18 16.28
CA GLU A 132 22.27 12.87 14.88
C GLU A 132 23.48 11.94 14.73
N THR A 133 24.22 11.67 15.81
CA THR A 133 25.34 10.74 15.85
C THR A 133 24.90 9.28 15.99
N LEU A 134 23.64 9.01 16.37
CA LEU A 134 23.11 7.66 16.46
C LEU A 134 22.85 7.10 15.07
N ASP A 135 23.11 5.81 14.90
CA ASP A 135 22.84 5.04 13.70
C ASP A 135 22.29 3.64 14.05
N GLY A 136 21.95 2.86 13.02
CA GLY A 136 21.49 1.48 13.17
C GLY A 136 20.37 1.31 14.18
N SER A 137 20.47 0.26 15.01
CA SER A 137 19.48 -0.06 16.05
C SER A 137 19.33 1.04 17.10
N ASP A 138 20.41 1.70 17.49
CA ASP A 138 20.41 2.68 18.58
C ASP A 138 19.60 3.93 18.18
N LEU A 139 19.70 4.34 16.91
CA LEU A 139 18.84 5.37 16.34
C LEU A 139 17.38 4.94 16.38
N LEU A 140 17.08 3.73 15.91
CA LEU A 140 15.69 3.24 15.81
C LEU A 140 15.03 3.13 17.18
N ASP A 141 15.74 2.62 18.19
CA ASP A 141 15.27 2.52 19.56
C ASP A 141 15.08 3.90 20.22
N ALA A 142 16.02 4.84 20.01
CA ALA A 142 15.90 6.19 20.55
C ALA A 142 14.72 6.95 19.95
N VAL A 143 14.49 6.81 18.64
CA VAL A 143 13.35 7.41 17.94
C VAL A 143 12.04 6.77 18.40
N ARG A 144 11.96 5.44 18.50
CA ARG A 144 10.79 4.74 19.06
C ARG A 144 10.45 5.34 20.43
N SER A 145 11.41 5.34 21.36
CA SER A 145 11.22 5.85 22.72
C SER A 145 10.80 7.33 22.75
N SER A 146 11.32 8.14 21.82
CA SER A 146 10.96 9.57 21.72
C SER A 146 9.54 9.81 21.19
N ILE A 147 9.05 8.93 20.31
CA ILE A 147 7.64 8.92 19.87
C ILE A 147 6.73 8.50 21.01
N GLU A 148 7.08 7.42 21.72
CA GLU A 148 6.31 6.89 22.86
C GLU A 148 6.19 7.89 24.01
N ALA A 149 7.18 8.76 24.18
CA ALA A 149 7.17 9.85 25.15
C ALA A 149 6.23 11.02 24.80
N GLN A 150 5.72 11.09 23.56
CA GLN A 150 4.75 12.10 23.17
C GLN A 150 3.39 11.84 23.83
N PRO A 151 2.66 12.88 24.29
CA PRO A 151 1.40 12.70 25.00
C PRO A 151 0.31 12.08 24.13
N ARG A 152 0.27 12.44 22.84
CA ARG A 152 -0.63 11.88 21.82
C ARG A 152 0.09 11.83 20.49
N TRP A 153 0.10 10.67 19.84
CA TRP A 153 0.81 10.50 18.58
C TRP A 153 0.10 9.57 17.60
N VAL A 154 0.31 9.83 16.32
CA VAL A 154 -0.11 9.00 15.19
C VAL A 154 1.11 8.73 14.33
N ILE A 155 1.32 7.47 13.95
CA ILE A 155 2.34 7.07 12.98
C ILE A 155 1.71 6.25 11.86
N VAL A 156 2.07 6.58 10.62
CA VAL A 156 1.74 5.78 9.44
C VAL A 156 2.96 5.00 8.99
N PHE A 157 2.79 3.69 8.78
CA PHE A 157 3.74 2.83 8.08
C PHE A 157 3.18 2.53 6.69
N ASP A 158 3.64 3.26 5.69
CA ASP A 158 3.15 3.19 4.31
C ASP A 158 3.93 2.14 3.51
N ASN A 159 3.25 1.35 2.68
CA ASN A 159 3.80 0.25 1.88
C ASN A 159 4.51 -0.85 2.70
N ALA A 160 3.92 -1.31 3.80
CA ALA A 160 4.38 -2.49 4.53
C ALA A 160 4.02 -3.78 3.76
N ASP A 161 4.56 -3.94 2.56
CA ASP A 161 4.29 -5.06 1.65
C ASP A 161 5.20 -6.27 1.94
N ASP A 162 6.42 -6.02 2.42
CA ASP A 162 7.35 -7.07 2.85
C ASP A 162 7.20 -7.35 4.34
N LEU A 163 6.23 -8.19 4.68
CA LEU A 163 5.93 -8.52 6.08
C LEU A 163 7.09 -9.26 6.77
N LYS A 164 8.05 -9.85 6.02
CA LYS A 164 9.24 -10.50 6.57
C LYS A 164 10.16 -9.51 7.29
N LEU A 165 10.18 -8.24 6.86
CA LEU A 165 10.90 -7.16 7.57
C LEU A 165 10.40 -6.99 9.00
N PHE A 166 9.15 -7.35 9.26
CA PHE A 166 8.51 -7.27 10.57
C PHE A 166 8.41 -8.63 11.27
N GLY A 167 9.14 -9.64 10.77
CA GLY A 167 9.20 -10.97 11.39
C GLY A 167 7.98 -11.85 11.10
N VAL A 168 7.14 -11.47 10.15
CA VAL A 168 6.06 -12.33 9.66
C VAL A 168 6.67 -13.37 8.70
N ALA A 169 6.38 -14.66 8.93
CA ALA A 169 6.83 -15.80 8.13
C ALA A 169 8.32 -16.22 8.23
N ASP A 170 9.20 -15.50 8.92
CA ASP A 170 10.60 -15.92 9.15
C ASP A 170 10.98 -15.94 10.64
N LYS A 171 10.90 -17.14 11.25
CA LYS A 171 11.28 -17.34 12.67
C LYS A 171 12.77 -17.16 12.93
N ASN A 172 13.61 -17.21 11.89
CA ASN A 172 15.07 -17.11 12.03
C ASN A 172 15.54 -15.64 12.05
N ARG A 173 14.70 -14.67 11.64
CA ARG A 173 15.00 -13.22 11.65
C ARG A 173 14.47 -12.46 12.87
N THR A 174 14.06 -13.14 13.92
CA THR A 174 13.42 -12.51 15.09
C THR A 174 14.27 -11.42 15.76
N ASN A 175 15.61 -11.53 15.74
CA ASN A 175 16.52 -10.51 16.30
C ASN A 175 16.71 -9.26 15.42
N GLU A 176 16.41 -9.35 14.12
CA GLU A 176 16.60 -8.28 13.12
C GLU A 176 15.27 -7.65 12.67
N SER A 177 14.13 -8.14 13.18
CA SER A 177 12.81 -7.63 12.82
C SER A 177 12.64 -6.15 13.17
N LEU A 178 12.12 -5.36 12.22
CA LEU A 178 11.73 -3.96 12.42
C LEU A 178 10.53 -3.82 13.38
N TYR A 179 9.79 -4.90 13.64
CA TYR A 179 8.63 -4.89 14.53
C TYR A 179 8.98 -4.37 15.94
N LYS A 180 10.19 -4.66 16.44
CA LYS A 180 10.64 -4.16 17.74
C LYS A 180 10.74 -2.64 17.80
N TYR A 181 10.90 -1.96 16.67
CA TYR A 181 11.04 -0.50 16.61
C TYR A 181 9.70 0.21 16.39
N ILE A 182 8.60 -0.53 16.29
CA ILE A 182 7.25 0.04 16.18
C ILE A 182 6.84 0.61 17.54
N PRO A 183 6.51 1.92 17.62
CA PRO A 183 6.14 2.54 18.89
C PRO A 183 4.90 1.88 19.51
N GLN A 184 4.93 1.72 20.82
CA GLN A 184 3.84 1.22 21.66
C GLN A 184 3.56 2.24 22.77
N GLY A 185 2.32 2.39 23.20
CA GLY A 185 2.05 3.32 24.29
C GLY A 185 0.58 3.49 24.61
N SER A 186 0.28 4.17 25.72
CA SER A 186 -1.10 4.31 26.20
C SER A 186 -1.98 5.26 25.39
N HIS A 187 -1.39 6.11 24.53
CA HIS A 187 -2.07 7.17 23.76
C HIS A 187 -1.50 7.30 22.34
N GLY A 188 -1.38 6.17 21.64
CA GLY A 188 -0.75 6.06 20.33
C GLY A 188 -1.67 5.46 19.27
N THR A 189 -1.52 5.89 18.02
CA THR A 189 -2.18 5.27 16.88
C THR A 189 -1.17 4.83 15.83
N VAL A 190 -1.24 3.57 15.41
CA VAL A 190 -0.48 3.03 14.30
C VAL A 190 -1.42 2.72 13.13
N LEU A 191 -1.15 3.31 11.97
CA LEU A 191 -1.88 3.01 10.74
C LEU A 191 -0.92 2.41 9.72
N TRP A 192 -1.23 1.22 9.22
CA TRP A 192 -0.46 0.56 8.18
C TRP A 192 -1.14 0.72 6.82
N THR A 193 -0.36 0.82 5.76
CA THR A 193 -0.84 0.51 4.40
C THR A 193 -0.06 -0.67 3.85
N SER A 194 -0.74 -1.60 3.17
CA SER A 194 -0.09 -2.76 2.55
C SER A 194 -0.87 -3.25 1.34
N ARG A 195 -0.21 -3.96 0.43
CA ARG A 195 -0.87 -4.71 -0.65
C ARG A 195 -1.15 -6.15 -0.24
N ASP A 196 -0.54 -6.61 0.85
CA ASP A 196 -0.63 -7.98 1.32
C ASP A 196 -1.68 -8.13 2.42
N LYS A 197 -2.74 -8.87 2.13
CA LYS A 197 -3.79 -9.23 3.10
C LYS A 197 -3.25 -9.90 4.35
N LYS A 198 -2.12 -10.62 4.27
CA LYS A 198 -1.49 -11.27 5.44
C LYS A 198 -1.16 -10.31 6.57
N ILE A 199 -1.18 -8.99 6.35
CA ILE A 199 -1.07 -8.00 7.42
C ILE A 199 -2.16 -8.18 8.48
N GLU A 200 -3.36 -8.64 8.09
CA GLU A 200 -4.43 -9.03 9.00
C GLU A 200 -4.08 -10.32 9.75
N GLY A 201 -4.21 -10.30 11.08
CA GLY A 201 -3.86 -11.42 11.93
C GLY A 201 -2.36 -11.58 12.17
N THR A 202 -1.53 -10.67 11.65
CA THR A 202 -0.08 -10.64 11.89
C THR A 202 0.35 -9.33 12.56
N LEU A 203 0.50 -8.23 11.80
CA LEU A 203 0.88 -6.92 12.35
C LEU A 203 -0.31 -6.17 12.96
N VAL A 204 -1.53 -6.50 12.54
CA VAL A 204 -2.77 -6.01 13.15
C VAL A 204 -3.69 -7.19 13.47
N GLY A 205 -4.62 -7.00 14.40
CA GLY A 205 -5.62 -8.03 14.70
C GLY A 205 -6.46 -8.39 13.47
N ALA A 206 -6.95 -9.64 13.39
CA ALA A 206 -7.65 -10.16 12.22
C ALA A 206 -8.91 -9.36 11.80
N THR A 207 -9.49 -8.58 12.70
CA THR A 207 -10.65 -7.71 12.45
C THR A 207 -10.28 -6.23 12.33
N ARG A 208 -8.99 -5.90 12.30
CA ARG A 208 -8.47 -4.53 12.27
C ARG A 208 -7.88 -4.12 10.92
N GLY A 209 -8.11 -4.92 9.88
CA GLY A 209 -7.83 -4.54 8.51
C GLY A 209 -9.07 -4.03 7.79
N ILE A 210 -8.83 -3.13 6.83
CA ILE A 210 -9.82 -2.59 5.91
C ILE A 210 -9.30 -2.87 4.50
N MET A 211 -10.00 -3.77 3.80
CA MET A 211 -9.80 -3.91 2.36
C MET A 211 -10.29 -2.64 1.65
N VAL A 212 -9.41 -2.03 0.86
CA VAL A 212 -9.69 -0.84 0.06
C VAL A 212 -9.99 -1.29 -1.38
N PRO A 213 -11.27 -1.35 -1.79
CA PRO A 213 -11.63 -1.79 -3.13
C PRO A 213 -11.34 -0.69 -4.17
N PRO A 214 -11.44 -1.02 -5.47
CA PRO A 214 -11.65 -0.03 -6.52
C PRO A 214 -12.80 0.93 -6.17
N MET A 215 -12.82 2.10 -6.80
CA MET A 215 -13.85 3.10 -6.53
C MET A 215 -15.23 2.59 -6.97
N THR A 216 -16.27 3.07 -6.28
CA THR A 216 -17.63 2.98 -6.83
C THR A 216 -17.73 3.78 -8.12
N ARG A 217 -18.81 3.60 -8.89
CA ARG A 217 -19.02 4.38 -10.11
C ARG A 217 -19.02 5.88 -9.80
N ASP A 218 -19.74 6.31 -8.77
CA ASP A 218 -19.88 7.72 -8.41
C ASP A 218 -18.57 8.33 -7.89
N GLU A 219 -17.82 7.57 -7.09
CA GLU A 219 -16.47 7.97 -6.63
C GLU A 219 -15.53 8.15 -7.83
N ALA A 220 -15.51 7.20 -8.76
CA ALA A 220 -14.63 7.23 -9.92
C ALA A 220 -15.01 8.34 -10.92
N THR A 221 -16.30 8.57 -11.15
CA THR A 221 -16.78 9.71 -11.94
C THR A 221 -16.33 11.03 -11.33
N SER A 222 -16.49 11.19 -10.01
CA SER A 222 -16.06 12.39 -9.29
C SER A 222 -14.55 12.62 -9.44
N LEU A 223 -13.75 11.55 -9.35
CA LEU A 223 -12.31 11.63 -9.54
C LEU A 223 -11.94 12.02 -10.97
N LEU A 224 -12.60 11.42 -11.97
CA LEU A 224 -12.36 11.72 -13.38
C LEU A 224 -12.68 13.18 -13.68
N VAL A 225 -13.82 13.69 -13.19
CA VAL A 225 -14.23 15.10 -13.34
C VAL A 225 -13.21 16.03 -12.70
N ALA A 226 -12.82 15.77 -11.44
CA ALA A 226 -11.83 16.59 -10.75
C ALA A 226 -10.48 16.62 -11.47
N ALA A 227 -10.03 15.46 -12.00
CA ALA A 227 -8.74 15.36 -12.69
C ALA A 227 -8.76 15.97 -14.11
N SER A 228 -9.87 15.84 -14.83
CA SER A 228 -10.05 16.38 -16.20
C SER A 228 -10.36 17.88 -16.23
N GLY A 229 -10.97 18.41 -15.15
CA GLY A 229 -11.49 19.77 -15.06
C GLY A 229 -12.88 19.92 -15.71
N ASP A 230 -13.36 21.15 -15.86
CA ASP A 230 -14.68 21.48 -16.46
C ASP A 230 -14.77 21.15 -17.98
N THR A 231 -13.84 20.38 -18.53
CA THR A 231 -13.78 19.99 -19.95
C THR A 231 -14.73 18.86 -20.30
N LEU A 232 -15.38 18.24 -19.32
CA LEU A 232 -16.38 17.20 -19.56
C LEU A 232 -17.70 17.81 -20.02
N ALA A 233 -17.94 17.80 -21.33
CA ALA A 233 -19.30 17.73 -21.84
C ALA A 233 -19.92 16.43 -21.30
N VAL A 234 -21.12 16.50 -20.73
CA VAL A 234 -21.82 15.37 -20.09
C VAL A 234 -22.11 14.28 -21.13
N ASP A 235 -21.14 13.39 -21.34
CA ASP A 235 -21.28 12.12 -22.05
C ASP A 235 -21.20 10.99 -21.02
N ASP A 236 -22.31 10.78 -20.31
CA ASP A 236 -22.42 9.79 -19.24
C ASP A 236 -22.06 8.38 -19.73
N GLU A 237 -22.37 8.05 -20.99
CA GLU A 237 -22.10 6.74 -21.57
C GLU A 237 -20.61 6.54 -21.87
N GLY A 238 -19.96 7.55 -22.46
CA GLY A 238 -18.51 7.54 -22.66
C GLY A 238 -17.74 7.44 -21.33
N ILE A 239 -18.19 8.15 -20.31
CA ILE A 239 -17.62 8.08 -18.95
C ILE A 239 -17.76 6.67 -18.38
N ASN A 240 -18.95 6.06 -18.46
CA ASN A 240 -19.17 4.71 -17.95
C ASN A 240 -18.22 3.70 -18.58
N ARG A 241 -18.16 3.69 -19.91
CA ARG A 241 -17.30 2.77 -20.66
C ARG A 241 -15.82 2.96 -20.33
N LEU A 242 -15.37 4.22 -20.18
CA LEU A 242 -14.00 4.49 -19.74
C LEU A 242 -13.72 3.96 -18.33
N LEU A 243 -14.64 4.20 -17.39
CA LEU A 243 -14.48 3.73 -16.01
C LEU A 243 -14.52 2.21 -15.91
N GLU A 244 -15.29 1.53 -16.76
CA GLU A 244 -15.29 0.06 -16.89
C GLU A 244 -13.96 -0.47 -17.44
N GLU A 245 -13.40 0.19 -18.46
CA GLU A 245 -12.09 -0.16 -19.03
C GLU A 245 -10.94 -0.01 -18.02
N LEU A 246 -11.00 1.04 -17.20
CA LEU A 246 -10.04 1.29 -16.13
C LEU A 246 -10.37 0.53 -14.84
N GLN A 247 -11.47 -0.23 -14.83
CA GLN A 247 -12.06 -0.93 -13.69
C GLN A 247 -12.13 -0.07 -12.41
N ARG A 248 -12.35 1.23 -12.59
CA ARG A 248 -12.46 2.24 -11.51
C ARG A 248 -11.26 2.24 -10.56
N LEU A 249 -10.08 1.87 -11.04
CA LEU A 249 -8.85 1.97 -10.26
C LEU A 249 -8.45 3.44 -10.11
N PRO A 250 -8.39 4.01 -8.89
CA PRO A 250 -8.13 5.43 -8.68
C PRO A 250 -6.90 5.98 -9.39
N LEU A 251 -5.79 5.23 -9.38
CA LEU A 251 -4.56 5.61 -10.07
C LEU A 251 -4.77 5.75 -11.58
N ALA A 252 -5.46 4.80 -12.20
CA ALA A 252 -5.69 4.82 -13.64
C ALA A 252 -6.69 5.91 -14.04
N VAL A 253 -7.75 6.09 -13.24
CA VAL A 253 -8.77 7.14 -13.44
C VAL A 253 -8.17 8.53 -13.33
N SER A 254 -7.33 8.80 -12.31
CA SER A 254 -6.69 10.11 -12.15
C SER A 254 -5.72 10.42 -13.29
N GLN A 255 -4.97 9.42 -13.78
CA GLN A 255 -4.08 9.58 -14.93
C GLN A 255 -4.83 9.84 -16.23
N ALA A 256 -5.92 9.10 -16.47
CA ALA A 256 -6.79 9.34 -17.62
C ALA A 256 -7.34 10.77 -17.61
N GLY A 257 -7.90 11.22 -16.47
CA GLY A 257 -8.38 12.59 -16.32
C GLY A 257 -7.29 13.65 -16.54
N ALA A 258 -6.11 13.45 -15.94
CA ALA A 258 -4.99 14.37 -16.12
C ALA A 258 -4.50 14.43 -17.58
N TYR A 259 -4.51 13.30 -18.30
CA TYR A 259 -4.17 13.26 -19.72
C TYR A 259 -5.19 14.03 -20.54
N ILE A 260 -6.48 13.71 -20.38
CA ILE A 260 -7.62 14.39 -21.03
C ILE A 260 -7.50 15.90 -20.86
N ARG A 261 -7.24 16.36 -19.63
CA ARG A 261 -7.03 17.78 -19.34
C ARG A 261 -5.84 18.37 -20.10
N ARG A 262 -4.68 17.70 -20.03
CA ARG A 262 -3.43 18.18 -20.63
C ARG A 262 -3.49 18.26 -22.14
N THR A 263 -4.18 17.32 -22.78
CA THR A 263 -4.31 17.25 -24.24
C THR A 263 -5.56 17.93 -24.77
N SER A 264 -6.46 18.40 -23.89
CA SER A 264 -7.77 18.98 -24.26
C SER A 264 -8.62 18.03 -25.09
N MET A 265 -8.47 16.71 -24.88
CA MET A 265 -9.27 15.69 -25.54
C MET A 265 -10.63 15.53 -24.86
N THR A 266 -11.59 14.99 -25.58
CA THR A 266 -12.84 14.47 -25.02
C THR A 266 -12.62 13.09 -24.40
N VAL A 267 -13.53 12.68 -23.51
CA VAL A 267 -13.55 11.31 -22.96
C VAL A 267 -13.62 10.27 -24.07
N LYS A 268 -14.43 10.54 -25.10
CA LYS A 268 -14.59 9.65 -26.25
C LYS A 268 -13.29 9.46 -27.02
N GLU A 269 -12.57 10.54 -27.35
CA GLU A 269 -11.29 10.45 -28.05
C GLU A 269 -10.24 9.69 -27.23
N TYR A 270 -10.18 9.93 -25.92
CA TYR A 270 -9.30 9.17 -25.03
C TYR A 270 -9.67 7.69 -25.00
N LEU A 271 -10.96 7.37 -24.88
CA LEU A 271 -11.46 6.00 -24.87
C LEU A 271 -11.13 5.26 -26.17
N GLU A 272 -11.26 5.93 -27.32
CA GLU A 272 -10.88 5.37 -28.63
C GLU A 272 -9.38 5.03 -28.68
N LEU A 273 -8.50 5.90 -28.18
CA LEU A 273 -7.06 5.61 -28.06
C LEU A 273 -6.75 4.48 -27.07
N LEU A 274 -7.54 4.37 -26.01
CA LEU A 274 -7.37 3.34 -24.97
C LEU A 274 -7.81 1.95 -25.47
N ILE A 275 -8.84 1.87 -26.31
CA ILE A 275 -9.40 0.61 -26.82
C ILE A 275 -8.72 0.14 -28.12
N HIS A 276 -8.33 1.05 -29.02
CA HIS A 276 -7.77 0.69 -30.32
C HIS A 276 -6.22 0.78 -30.31
N GLY A 277 -5.52 -0.37 -30.37
CA GLY A 277 -4.05 -0.46 -30.20
C GLY A 277 -3.25 0.03 -31.41
N SER A 278 -2.21 0.86 -31.24
CA SER A 278 -0.97 0.66 -30.47
C SER A 278 -0.77 1.54 -29.22
N SER A 279 -1.66 2.51 -28.96
CA SER A 279 -1.44 3.54 -27.93
C SER A 279 -1.79 3.14 -26.50
N ARG A 280 -2.55 2.06 -26.28
CA ARG A 280 -2.99 1.65 -24.92
C ARG A 280 -1.82 1.47 -23.94
N ARG A 281 -0.80 0.71 -24.34
CA ARG A 281 0.39 0.48 -23.50
C ARG A 281 1.10 1.81 -23.21
N ASP A 282 1.21 2.70 -24.18
CA ASP A 282 1.83 4.02 -24.00
C ASP A 282 1.06 4.90 -23.01
N LEU A 283 -0.27 4.90 -23.09
CA LEU A 283 -1.15 5.64 -22.18
C LEU A 283 -1.07 5.12 -20.75
N LEU A 284 -1.08 3.80 -20.56
CA LEU A 284 -1.00 3.17 -19.24
C LEU A 284 0.43 3.14 -18.67
N ASN A 285 1.45 3.29 -19.51
CA ASN A 285 2.85 3.39 -19.10
C ASN A 285 3.30 4.83 -18.82
N MET A 286 2.39 5.80 -18.89
CA MET A 286 2.72 7.18 -18.62
C MET A 286 3.33 7.35 -17.23
N ASN A 287 4.47 8.02 -17.18
CA ASN A 287 5.14 8.36 -15.95
C ASN A 287 5.24 9.87 -15.81
N GLY A 288 4.82 10.40 -14.67
CA GLY A 288 4.71 11.82 -14.43
C GLY A 288 4.85 12.14 -12.95
N PHE A 289 5.29 13.36 -12.67
CA PHE A 289 5.42 13.86 -11.31
C PHE A 289 4.07 13.89 -10.60
N ASP A 290 4.02 13.31 -9.40
CA ASP A 290 2.89 13.40 -8.48
C ASP A 290 3.41 13.87 -7.12
N ARG A 291 2.91 15.02 -6.65
CA ARG A 291 3.34 15.64 -5.38
C ARG A 291 2.96 14.83 -4.14
N HIS A 292 2.05 13.87 -4.26
CA HIS A 292 1.61 12.99 -3.17
C HIS A 292 2.21 11.57 -3.30
N ARG A 293 3.27 11.42 -4.11
CA ARG A 293 3.98 10.16 -4.33
C ARG A 293 5.49 10.38 -4.19
N ARG A 294 6.21 9.32 -3.81
CA ARG A 294 7.68 9.35 -3.81
C ARG A 294 8.23 9.55 -5.23
N PRO A 295 9.20 10.46 -5.44
CA PRO A 295 9.81 10.68 -6.76
C PRO A 295 10.50 9.45 -7.35
N GLU A 296 10.99 8.53 -6.51
CA GLU A 296 11.73 7.34 -6.92
C GLU A 296 10.82 6.20 -7.40
N VAL A 297 9.51 6.28 -7.10
CA VAL A 297 8.53 5.25 -7.44
C VAL A 297 7.85 5.61 -8.74
N SER A 298 7.84 4.68 -9.69
CA SER A 298 7.15 4.86 -10.98
C SER A 298 5.67 5.19 -10.76
N ASN A 299 5.19 6.22 -11.47
CA ASN A 299 3.78 6.55 -11.49
C ASN A 299 3.00 5.70 -12.50
N SER A 300 3.67 4.96 -13.39
CA SER A 300 3.03 4.14 -14.43
C SER A 300 2.05 3.11 -13.86
N VAL A 301 0.87 3.01 -14.48
CA VAL A 301 -0.12 1.96 -14.15
C VAL A 301 0.49 0.60 -14.44
N LEU A 302 1.14 0.41 -15.59
CA LEU A 302 1.73 -0.89 -15.96
C LEU A 302 2.90 -1.32 -15.07
N GLU A 303 3.65 -0.37 -14.49
CA GLU A 303 4.75 -0.69 -13.55
C GLU A 303 4.27 -0.85 -12.10
N THR A 304 3.02 -0.49 -11.78
CA THR A 304 2.52 -0.40 -10.39
C THR A 304 2.65 -1.71 -9.63
N TRP A 305 2.42 -2.85 -10.28
CA TRP A 305 2.42 -4.17 -9.66
C TRP A 305 3.74 -4.93 -9.73
N LYS A 306 4.75 -4.38 -10.43
CA LYS A 306 6.04 -5.05 -10.66
C LYS A 306 6.72 -5.55 -9.39
N ILE A 307 6.79 -4.70 -8.35
CA ILE A 307 7.38 -5.06 -7.05
C ILE A 307 6.60 -6.21 -6.40
N SER A 308 5.27 -6.15 -6.43
CA SER A 308 4.41 -7.20 -5.86
C SER A 308 4.53 -8.52 -6.64
N THR A 309 4.64 -8.47 -7.97
CA THR A 309 4.89 -9.66 -8.81
C THR A 309 6.23 -10.32 -8.47
N MET A 310 7.29 -9.52 -8.31
CA MET A 310 8.60 -10.05 -7.91
C MET A 310 8.58 -10.62 -6.49
N ARG A 311 7.83 -9.99 -5.57
CA ARG A 311 7.64 -10.51 -4.23
C ARG A 311 6.91 -11.86 -4.22
N ILE A 312 5.84 -11.98 -4.99
CA ILE A 312 5.12 -13.24 -5.18
C ILE A 312 6.08 -14.32 -5.69
N ARG A 313 6.95 -13.99 -6.64
CA ARG A 313 7.95 -14.91 -7.17
C ARG A 313 8.92 -15.41 -6.11
N GLU A 314 9.48 -14.51 -5.32
CA GLU A 314 10.39 -14.84 -4.22
C GLU A 314 9.75 -15.74 -3.15
N GLU A 315 8.44 -15.62 -2.96
CA GLU A 315 7.69 -16.41 -1.97
C GLU A 315 7.12 -17.71 -2.53
N SER A 316 6.79 -17.75 -3.82
CA SER A 316 6.19 -18.89 -4.49
C SER A 316 6.35 -18.77 -6.00
N GLU A 317 7.36 -19.47 -6.56
CA GLU A 317 7.54 -19.58 -8.02
C GLU A 317 6.29 -20.19 -8.69
N LEU A 318 5.57 -21.07 -7.99
CA LEU A 318 4.31 -21.63 -8.47
C LEU A 318 3.22 -20.56 -8.65
N SER A 319 3.07 -19.65 -7.68
CA SER A 319 2.14 -18.52 -7.78
C SER A 319 2.50 -17.62 -8.95
N TYR A 320 3.79 -17.33 -9.12
CA TYR A 320 4.29 -16.56 -10.24
C TYR A 320 3.95 -17.23 -11.58
N ARG A 321 4.21 -18.52 -11.74
CA ARG A 321 3.89 -19.26 -12.97
C ARG A 321 2.39 -19.27 -13.26
N ILE A 322 1.56 -19.64 -12.27
CA ILE A 322 0.10 -19.64 -12.40
C ILE A 322 -0.38 -18.27 -12.88
N LEU A 323 0.07 -17.19 -12.21
CA LEU A 323 -0.29 -15.81 -12.56
C LEU A 323 0.02 -15.49 -14.03
N HIS A 324 1.22 -15.83 -14.51
CA HIS A 324 1.65 -15.49 -15.87
C HIS A 324 0.94 -16.33 -16.93
N VAL A 325 0.57 -17.58 -16.65
CA VAL A 325 -0.25 -18.40 -17.55
C VAL A 325 -1.68 -17.85 -17.62
N ILE A 326 -2.36 -17.72 -16.48
CA ILE A 326 -3.77 -17.29 -16.46
C ILE A 326 -3.91 -15.84 -16.91
N ALA A 327 -2.84 -15.04 -16.87
CA ALA A 327 -2.83 -13.72 -17.45
C ALA A 327 -3.12 -13.75 -18.96
N TYR A 328 -2.99 -14.86 -19.69
CA TYR A 328 -3.35 -14.97 -21.11
C TYR A 328 -4.76 -15.53 -21.36
N LEU A 329 -5.53 -15.85 -20.32
CA LEU A 329 -6.92 -16.26 -20.41
C LEU A 329 -7.87 -15.05 -20.40
N ASP A 330 -9.18 -15.28 -20.49
CA ASP A 330 -10.15 -14.26 -20.10
C ASP A 330 -9.94 -13.89 -18.63
N ASN A 331 -10.13 -12.63 -18.28
CA ASN A 331 -9.85 -12.13 -16.93
C ASN A 331 -11.02 -12.34 -15.97
N GLN A 332 -12.15 -12.90 -16.41
CA GLN A 332 -13.33 -13.21 -15.61
C GLN A 332 -13.60 -14.72 -15.58
N ASP A 333 -14.28 -15.17 -14.53
CA ASP A 333 -14.79 -16.55 -14.38
C ASP A 333 -13.76 -17.65 -14.70
N ILE A 334 -12.49 -17.47 -14.32
CA ILE A 334 -11.41 -18.43 -14.56
C ILE A 334 -11.65 -19.65 -13.64
N PRO A 335 -11.99 -20.84 -14.18
CA PRO A 335 -12.28 -22.01 -13.35
C PRO A 335 -11.03 -22.53 -12.65
N PHE A 336 -11.21 -23.12 -11.46
CA PHE A 336 -10.09 -23.73 -10.73
C PHE A 336 -9.39 -24.84 -11.54
N GLU A 337 -10.09 -25.51 -12.44
CA GLU A 337 -9.53 -26.52 -13.35
C GLU A 337 -8.44 -25.93 -14.27
N LEU A 338 -8.64 -24.71 -14.78
CA LEU A 338 -7.63 -24.03 -15.59
C LEU A 338 -6.44 -23.58 -14.75
N VAL A 339 -6.69 -23.18 -13.50
CA VAL A 339 -5.63 -22.84 -12.53
C VAL A 339 -4.81 -24.07 -12.17
N MET A 340 -5.46 -25.23 -11.96
CA MET A 340 -4.82 -26.51 -11.75
C MET A 340 -4.01 -26.93 -12.97
N ALA A 341 -4.54 -26.81 -14.19
CA ALA A 341 -3.79 -27.12 -15.40
C ALA A 341 -2.55 -26.21 -15.56
N ALA A 342 -2.71 -24.91 -15.29
CA ALA A 342 -1.61 -23.93 -15.29
C ALA A 342 -0.51 -24.26 -14.28
N SER A 343 -0.85 -24.85 -13.13
CA SER A 343 0.12 -25.25 -12.12
C SER A 343 0.97 -26.44 -12.57
N GLN A 344 0.40 -27.36 -13.37
CA GLN A 344 1.08 -28.58 -13.81
C GLN A 344 1.93 -28.37 -15.08
N TYR A 345 1.65 -27.32 -15.85
CA TYR A 345 2.31 -27.08 -17.12
C TYR A 345 3.76 -26.66 -16.92
N ASP A 346 4.72 -27.48 -17.38
CA ASP A 346 6.18 -27.39 -17.17
C ASP A 346 6.73 -28.12 -15.94
N VAL A 347 6.01 -29.10 -15.38
CA VAL A 347 6.65 -30.19 -14.62
C VAL A 347 7.32 -31.17 -15.60
N GLY A 348 8.32 -30.67 -16.35
CA GLY A 348 9.43 -31.43 -16.93
C GLY A 348 9.36 -31.83 -18.41
N ASP A 349 10.28 -31.28 -19.21
CA ASP A 349 10.99 -32.11 -20.19
C ASP A 349 11.72 -33.22 -19.40
N LYS A 350 11.47 -34.49 -19.78
CA LYS A 350 12.10 -35.74 -19.28
C LYS A 350 11.48 -36.38 -18.02
N GLY A 351 10.38 -37.08 -18.24
CA GLY A 351 10.27 -38.49 -17.80
C GLY A 351 9.83 -38.80 -16.36
N LYS A 352 9.63 -37.80 -15.49
CA LYS A 352 8.94 -37.96 -14.18
C LYS A 352 8.26 -36.65 -13.76
N ALA A 353 7.11 -36.33 -14.36
CA ALA A 353 6.29 -35.23 -13.86
C ALA A 353 5.72 -35.63 -12.48
N GLN A 354 6.26 -35.05 -11.41
CA GLN A 354 5.66 -35.18 -10.09
C GLN A 354 4.45 -34.24 -10.03
N GLN A 355 3.25 -34.82 -10.04
CA GLN A 355 2.01 -34.05 -9.96
C GLN A 355 2.04 -33.13 -8.73
N ILE A 356 1.88 -31.82 -8.94
CA ILE A 356 1.83 -30.85 -7.85
C ILE A 356 0.53 -31.11 -7.08
N PRO A 357 0.57 -31.35 -5.76
CA PRO A 357 -0.63 -31.58 -4.96
C PRO A 357 -1.59 -30.39 -5.03
N GLU A 358 -2.89 -30.66 -5.11
CA GLU A 358 -3.93 -29.62 -5.12
C GLU A 358 -3.81 -28.65 -3.93
N THR A 359 -3.40 -29.15 -2.76
CA THR A 359 -3.16 -28.31 -1.56
C THR A 359 -2.04 -27.27 -1.76
N GLU A 360 -1.00 -27.60 -2.53
CA GLU A 360 0.09 -26.68 -2.86
C GLU A 360 -0.38 -25.64 -3.90
N VAL A 361 -1.18 -26.06 -4.87
CA VAL A 361 -1.83 -25.15 -5.83
C VAL A 361 -2.76 -24.18 -5.10
N GLN A 362 -3.58 -24.67 -4.18
CA GLN A 362 -4.47 -23.84 -3.37
C GLN A 362 -3.68 -22.80 -2.56
N GLN A 363 -2.53 -23.16 -1.99
CA GLN A 363 -1.66 -22.21 -1.28
C GLN A 363 -1.08 -21.15 -2.23
N ALA A 364 -0.65 -21.55 -3.42
CA ALA A 364 -0.15 -20.62 -4.43
C ALA A 364 -1.23 -19.63 -4.89
N VAL A 365 -2.43 -20.11 -5.19
CA VAL A 365 -3.55 -19.27 -5.59
C VAL A 365 -4.02 -18.37 -4.44
N THR A 366 -4.03 -18.89 -3.21
CA THR A 366 -4.29 -18.08 -2.01
C THR A 366 -3.32 -16.92 -1.91
N ARG A 367 -2.04 -17.10 -2.30
CA ARG A 367 -1.07 -16.02 -2.30
C ARG A 367 -1.42 -14.92 -3.29
N LEU A 368 -1.87 -15.28 -4.49
CA LEU A 368 -2.35 -14.33 -5.50
C LEU A 368 -3.58 -13.56 -4.99
N VAL A 369 -4.48 -14.23 -4.29
CA VAL A 369 -5.65 -13.60 -3.64
C VAL A 369 -5.24 -12.67 -2.50
N GLU A 370 -4.26 -13.04 -1.69
CA GLU A 370 -3.76 -12.20 -0.60
C GLU A 370 -3.15 -10.88 -1.10
N PHE A 371 -2.51 -10.90 -2.28
CA PHE A 371 -2.04 -9.68 -2.94
C PHE A 371 -3.11 -8.93 -3.74
N SER A 372 -4.36 -9.42 -3.73
CA SER A 372 -5.48 -8.90 -4.53
C SER A 372 -5.27 -8.98 -6.05
N PHE A 373 -4.37 -9.85 -6.53
CA PHE A 373 -4.18 -10.08 -7.97
C PHE A 373 -5.30 -10.92 -8.55
N LEU A 374 -5.90 -11.78 -7.71
CA LEU A 374 -7.10 -12.53 -8.01
C LEU A 374 -8.18 -12.27 -6.95
N ASP A 375 -9.43 -12.22 -7.39
CA ASP A 375 -10.60 -12.33 -6.54
C ASP A 375 -11.16 -13.75 -6.67
N MET A 376 -11.43 -14.40 -5.53
CA MET A 376 -12.05 -15.73 -5.51
C MET A 376 -13.56 -15.59 -5.40
N ARG A 377 -14.29 -16.19 -6.34
CA ARG A 377 -15.74 -16.38 -6.29
C ARG A 377 -16.07 -17.83 -5.97
N ARG A 378 -17.14 -18.01 -5.19
CA ARG A 378 -17.72 -19.33 -4.94
C ARG A 378 -19.09 -19.37 -5.58
N GLU A 379 -19.26 -20.28 -6.52
CA GLU A 379 -20.52 -20.47 -7.22
C GLU A 379 -21.48 -21.36 -6.44
N GLU A 380 -22.76 -21.29 -6.79
CA GLU A 380 -23.78 -22.21 -6.28
C GLU A 380 -23.42 -23.65 -6.71
N GLY A 381 -23.00 -24.48 -5.75
CA GLY A 381 -22.48 -25.82 -6.00
C GLY A 381 -21.07 -26.07 -5.47
N GLY A 382 -20.39 -25.03 -4.96
CA GLY A 382 -19.07 -25.15 -4.34
C GLY A 382 -17.90 -25.08 -5.31
N LEU A 383 -18.17 -24.88 -6.61
CA LEU A 383 -17.17 -24.58 -7.62
C LEU A 383 -16.50 -23.22 -7.33
N GLN A 384 -15.20 -23.17 -7.55
CA GLN A 384 -14.39 -21.97 -7.36
C GLN A 384 -14.01 -21.40 -8.72
N SER A 385 -14.30 -20.12 -8.91
CA SER A 385 -13.86 -19.34 -10.05
C SER A 385 -13.06 -18.13 -9.57
N TYR A 386 -12.18 -17.64 -10.44
CA TYR A 386 -11.26 -16.57 -10.13
C TYR A 386 -11.39 -15.44 -11.14
N GLU A 387 -11.21 -14.21 -10.67
CA GLU A 387 -11.20 -13.03 -11.51
C GLU A 387 -9.90 -12.28 -11.34
N MET A 388 -9.35 -11.80 -12.45
CA MET A 388 -8.19 -10.92 -12.46
C MET A 388 -8.62 -9.52 -12.87
N HIS A 389 -8.10 -8.52 -12.16
CA HIS A 389 -8.27 -7.13 -12.58
C HIS A 389 -7.63 -6.90 -13.96
N LYS A 390 -8.33 -6.33 -14.93
CA LYS A 390 -7.88 -6.12 -16.32
C LYS A 390 -6.51 -5.44 -16.40
N LEU A 391 -6.33 -4.36 -15.62
CA LEU A 391 -5.05 -3.65 -15.59
C LEU A 391 -3.90 -4.46 -14.94
N VAL A 392 -4.20 -5.39 -14.03
CA VAL A 392 -3.19 -6.33 -13.49
C VAL A 392 -2.79 -7.31 -14.58
N GLN A 393 -3.77 -7.87 -15.30
CA GLN A 393 -3.53 -8.76 -16.44
C GLN A 393 -2.62 -8.10 -17.48
N GLU A 394 -2.93 -6.86 -17.85
CA GLU A 394 -2.13 -6.08 -18.80
C GLU A 394 -0.73 -5.78 -18.27
N ALA A 395 -0.59 -5.42 -17.00
CA ALA A 395 0.72 -5.17 -16.38
C ALA A 395 1.60 -6.43 -16.33
N VAL A 396 1.01 -7.60 -16.05
CA VAL A 396 1.71 -8.90 -16.06
C VAL A 396 2.22 -9.22 -17.48
N ARG A 397 1.35 -9.10 -18.50
CA ARG A 397 1.74 -9.29 -19.91
C ARG A 397 2.81 -8.28 -20.34
N TYR A 398 2.66 -7.01 -19.96
CA TYR A 398 3.62 -5.96 -20.25
C TYR A 398 5.00 -6.24 -19.65
N GLY A 399 5.06 -6.74 -18.41
CA GLY A 399 6.31 -7.11 -17.76
C GLY A 399 7.10 -8.17 -18.55
N LEU A 400 6.42 -9.20 -19.04
CA LEU A 400 7.03 -10.24 -19.89
C LEU A 400 7.54 -9.69 -21.22
N TRP A 401 6.77 -8.79 -21.84
CA TRP A 401 7.15 -8.13 -23.09
C TRP A 401 8.44 -7.31 -22.91
N VAL A 402 8.52 -6.48 -21.86
CA VAL A 402 9.72 -5.68 -21.57
C VAL A 402 10.93 -6.59 -21.31
N GLN A 403 10.75 -7.66 -20.54
CA GLN A 403 11.84 -8.59 -20.24
C GLN A 403 12.38 -9.25 -21.52
N GLY A 404 11.49 -9.73 -22.40
CA GLY A 404 11.89 -10.31 -23.69
C GLY A 404 12.64 -9.32 -24.60
N GLN A 405 12.28 -8.03 -24.57
CA GLN A 405 13.02 -7.01 -25.30
C GLN A 405 14.43 -6.75 -24.74
N MET A 406 14.58 -6.77 -23.40
CA MET A 406 15.88 -6.61 -22.75
C MET A 406 16.83 -7.78 -23.05
N GLU A 407 16.30 -9.00 -23.08
CA GLU A 407 17.07 -10.21 -23.40
C GLU A 407 17.51 -10.25 -24.87
N MET A 408 16.74 -9.65 -25.78
CA MET A 408 17.07 -9.55 -27.21
C MET A 408 17.96 -8.33 -27.57
N ALA A 409 18.25 -7.44 -26.63
CA ALA A 409 19.09 -6.27 -26.89
C ALA A 409 20.59 -6.64 -26.98
N PRO A 410 21.41 -5.98 -27.84
CA PRO A 410 22.83 -6.25 -27.95
C PRO A 410 23.55 -6.02 -26.62
N GLY A 411 23.99 -7.09 -25.95
CA GLY A 411 24.65 -7.06 -24.65
C GLY A 411 23.83 -7.61 -23.47
N GLY A 412 22.63 -8.14 -23.70
CA GLY A 412 21.83 -8.83 -22.68
C GLY A 412 22.52 -10.11 -22.18
N VAL A 413 22.49 -10.35 -20.85
CA VAL A 413 22.99 -11.59 -20.23
C VAL A 413 21.87 -12.63 -20.31
N THR A 414 22.00 -13.61 -21.21
CA THR A 414 21.16 -14.82 -21.19
C THR A 414 21.43 -15.62 -19.91
N THR A 415 20.52 -15.57 -18.95
CA THR A 415 20.61 -16.30 -17.67
C THR A 415 19.80 -17.59 -17.67
N THR A 416 19.69 -18.29 -18.78
CA THR A 416 19.13 -19.65 -18.81
C THR A 416 19.81 -20.47 -19.91
N GLY A 417 20.44 -21.58 -19.52
CA GLY A 417 21.08 -22.54 -20.42
C GLY A 417 20.07 -23.47 -21.09
N GLN A 418 19.10 -22.91 -21.81
CA GLN A 418 18.21 -23.66 -22.70
C GLN A 418 18.10 -22.94 -24.05
N ASN A 419 18.46 -23.68 -25.11
CA ASN A 419 18.34 -23.24 -26.49
C ASN A 419 16.87 -23.18 -26.93
N SER A 420 16.18 -22.08 -26.61
CA SER A 420 15.04 -21.56 -27.39
C SER A 420 14.79 -20.12 -26.97
N ALA A 421 15.12 -19.18 -27.85
CA ALA A 421 14.86 -17.75 -27.66
C ALA A 421 13.37 -17.43 -27.82
N GLU A 422 12.52 -18.03 -27.00
CA GLU A 422 11.13 -17.61 -26.86
C GLU A 422 11.07 -16.56 -25.75
N SER A 423 10.69 -15.33 -26.10
CA SER A 423 10.37 -14.31 -25.12
C SER A 423 9.36 -14.87 -24.11
N GLY A 424 9.46 -14.48 -22.83
CA GLY A 424 8.52 -14.96 -21.80
C GLY A 424 7.04 -14.79 -22.19
N GLU A 425 6.69 -13.76 -22.96
CA GLU A 425 5.33 -13.57 -23.51
C GLU A 425 4.90 -14.70 -24.47
N SER A 426 5.77 -15.12 -25.39
CA SER A 426 5.51 -16.25 -26.30
C SER A 426 5.37 -17.58 -25.56
N TYR A 427 6.19 -17.78 -24.53
CA TYR A 427 6.12 -18.98 -23.72
C TYR A 427 4.79 -19.06 -22.97
N TYR A 428 4.45 -18.07 -22.13
CA TYR A 428 3.23 -18.13 -21.30
C TYR A 428 1.94 -18.09 -22.11
N SER A 429 1.92 -17.40 -23.25
CA SER A 429 0.76 -17.41 -24.15
C SER A 429 0.55 -18.76 -24.84
N SER A 430 1.63 -19.42 -25.28
CA SER A 430 1.51 -20.77 -25.87
C SER A 430 1.06 -21.81 -24.84
N VAL A 431 1.56 -21.70 -23.61
CA VAL A 431 1.11 -22.51 -22.46
C VAL A 431 -0.40 -22.36 -22.24
N ALA A 432 -0.89 -21.11 -22.17
CA ALA A 432 -2.31 -20.85 -21.93
C ALA A 432 -3.22 -21.42 -23.03
N LEU A 433 -2.80 -21.31 -24.30
CA LEU A 433 -3.52 -21.91 -25.43
C LEU A 433 -3.59 -23.43 -25.32
N GLN A 434 -2.45 -24.09 -25.05
CA GLN A 434 -2.40 -25.54 -24.91
C GLN A 434 -3.31 -26.04 -23.77
N ILE A 435 -3.31 -25.34 -22.63
CA ILE A 435 -4.19 -25.66 -21.50
C ILE A 435 -5.67 -25.59 -21.88
N VAL A 436 -6.07 -24.56 -22.62
CA VAL A 436 -7.46 -24.39 -23.09
C VAL A 436 -7.84 -25.53 -24.04
N ASP A 437 -6.96 -25.85 -25.00
CA ASP A 437 -7.19 -26.93 -25.97
C ASP A 437 -7.32 -28.30 -25.29
N ASP A 438 -6.47 -28.58 -24.29
CA ASP A 438 -6.48 -29.85 -23.54
C ASP A 438 -7.69 -29.97 -22.61
N THR A 439 -8.12 -28.86 -22.00
CA THR A 439 -9.25 -28.83 -21.05
C THR A 439 -10.59 -28.85 -21.77
N PHE A 440 -10.68 -28.22 -22.95
CA PHE A 440 -11.90 -28.09 -23.75
C PHE A 440 -11.67 -28.58 -25.19
N PRO A 441 -11.45 -29.90 -25.42
CA PRO A 441 -11.16 -30.41 -26.75
C PRO A 441 -12.32 -30.15 -27.71
N VAL A 442 -11.99 -29.61 -28.89
CA VAL A 442 -12.95 -29.32 -29.96
C VAL A 442 -13.52 -30.64 -30.50
N GLY A 443 -14.60 -31.12 -29.88
CA GLY A 443 -15.22 -32.42 -30.22
C GLY A 443 -16.48 -32.81 -29.42
N MET A 444 -16.73 -32.24 -28.23
CA MET A 444 -17.98 -32.49 -27.48
C MET A 444 -19.12 -31.56 -27.91
N GLY A 445 -19.38 -31.47 -29.22
CA GLY A 445 -20.32 -30.50 -29.80
C GLY A 445 -20.99 -30.98 -31.07
N ARG A 446 -21.47 -32.22 -31.09
CA ARG A 446 -22.58 -32.75 -31.91
C ARG A 446 -22.82 -34.20 -31.49
N GLY A 447 -23.55 -34.37 -30.38
CA GLY A 447 -24.29 -35.61 -30.19
C GLY A 447 -25.27 -35.73 -31.35
N GLU A 448 -25.07 -36.75 -32.18
CA GLU A 448 -26.05 -37.20 -33.14
C GLU A 448 -27.40 -37.32 -32.40
N ARG A 449 -28.39 -36.56 -32.85
CA ARG A 449 -29.77 -37.02 -32.68
C ARG A 449 -29.85 -38.24 -33.57
N GLU A 450 -29.81 -39.42 -32.96
CA GLU A 450 -30.34 -40.62 -33.58
C GLU A 450 -31.81 -40.32 -33.90
N GLU A 451 -32.08 -40.02 -35.17
CA GLU A 451 -33.36 -40.36 -35.78
C GLU A 451 -33.35 -41.88 -35.94
N ASP A 452 -34.08 -42.57 -35.05
CA ASP A 452 -35.07 -43.59 -35.40
C ASP A 452 -35.94 -43.97 -34.19
#